data_AF-A0A3A8Z1G1-F1
#
_entry.id   AF-A0A3A8Z1G1-F1
#
_cell.length_a   1.000
_cell.length_b   1.000
_cell.length_c   1.000
_cell.angle_alpha   90.00
_cell.angle_beta   90.00
_cell.angle_gamma   90.00
#
_symmetry.space_group_name_H-M   'P 1'
#
loop_
_entity.id
_entity.type
_entity.pdbx_description
1 polymer ?
#
loop_
_entity_poly.entity_id
_entity_poly.type
_entity_poly.pdbx_seq_one_letter_code
_entity_poly.pdbx_strand_id
1 'polypeptide(L)'
;MNEYVITYTAQDGASFRMNIVDRTEAAAKKFFRETAKECGRTFQSIELLRTDAPATKRNERETLEVIRQMVADLGPDSYIGTAFEGCFEDAEWNIENDWGNSQKRLADAAAEKVTELEAKVKELEGKLAQEIAEKQQARDEAQAVIRKLEAKTLSAEDLEAVASILENQAEEAEELAEKAAAEIVRFAEAPALPEFAAAVSRHRNHTAHAKSLQELLGKVDAIRANHHAGA
;
A
#
# COMPACT_ATOMS: atom_id res chain seq x y z
N MET A 1 4.51 52.40 7.56
CA MET A 1 4.02 53.03 8.80
C MET A 1 5.01 54.09 9.22
N ASN A 2 4.63 55.00 10.12
CA ASN A 2 5.55 56.01 10.61
C ASN A 2 6.07 55.61 11.99
N GLU A 3 7.36 55.78 12.24
CA GLU A 3 7.94 55.69 13.58
C GLU A 3 8.08 57.09 14.14
N TYR A 4 7.55 57.29 15.34
CA TYR A 4 7.60 58.53 16.09
C TYR A 4 8.42 58.33 17.36
N VAL A 5 9.17 59.34 17.74
CA VAL A 5 9.84 59.40 19.05
C VAL A 5 9.04 60.34 19.94
N ILE A 6 8.53 59.82 21.04
CA ILE A 6 7.85 60.60 22.08
C ILE A 6 8.81 60.84 23.23
N THR A 7 9.02 62.10 23.57
CA THR A 7 9.70 62.49 24.81
C THR A 7 8.65 62.66 25.91
N TYR A 8 8.90 62.08 27.09
CA TYR A 8 8.00 62.15 28.23
C TYR A 8 8.75 62.22 29.56
N THR A 9 8.07 62.66 30.61
CA THR A 9 8.61 62.74 31.97
C THR A 9 7.94 61.70 32.87
N ALA A 10 8.71 61.01 33.70
CA ALA A 10 8.18 60.11 34.73
C ALA A 10 7.80 60.88 36.01
N GLN A 11 7.22 60.17 37.00
CA GLN A 11 6.74 60.77 38.26
C GLN A 11 7.85 61.44 39.07
N ASP A 12 9.08 60.97 38.95
CA ASP A 12 10.29 61.50 39.61
C ASP A 12 10.89 62.72 38.89
N GLY A 13 10.28 63.16 37.78
CA GLY A 13 10.78 64.28 36.97
C GLY A 13 11.85 63.90 35.94
N ALA A 14 12.26 62.63 35.86
CA ALA A 14 13.24 62.18 34.86
C ALA A 14 12.62 62.11 33.46
N SER A 15 13.40 62.50 32.44
CA SER A 15 12.98 62.56 31.04
C SER A 15 13.42 61.31 30.28
N PHE A 16 12.50 60.73 29.50
CA PHE A 16 12.70 59.51 28.74
C PHE A 16 12.17 59.66 27.31
N ARG A 17 12.61 58.75 26.43
CA ARG A 17 12.14 58.64 25.04
C ARG A 17 11.52 57.28 24.81
N MET A 18 10.45 57.24 24.03
CA MET A 18 9.78 56.02 23.59
C MET A 18 9.53 56.08 22.09
N ASN A 19 9.89 55.02 21.38
CA ASN A 19 9.57 54.88 19.97
C ASN A 19 8.19 54.22 19.84
N ILE A 20 7.35 54.79 18.97
CA ILE A 20 6.01 54.28 18.68
C ILE A 20 5.85 54.23 17.17
N VAL A 21 5.47 53.06 16.68
CA VAL A 21 5.08 52.89 15.29
C VAL A 21 3.56 53.00 15.17
N ASP A 22 3.10 53.90 14.31
CA ASP A 22 1.69 54.09 14.04
C ASP A 22 1.45 54.72 12.64
N ARG A 23 0.19 54.74 12.20
CA ARG A 23 -0.21 55.29 10.89
C ARG A 23 -0.05 56.80 10.81
N THR A 24 -0.31 57.49 11.93
CA THR A 24 -0.31 58.95 12.03
C THR A 24 0.21 59.41 13.39
N GLU A 25 0.66 60.67 13.47
CA GLU A 25 1.13 61.28 14.72
C GLU A 25 0.02 61.29 15.78
N ALA A 26 -1.21 61.60 15.35
CA ALA A 26 -2.38 61.61 16.23
C ALA A 26 -2.65 60.23 16.86
N ALA A 27 -2.53 59.16 16.07
CA ALA A 27 -2.69 57.78 16.55
C ALA A 27 -1.56 57.38 17.52
N ALA A 28 -0.30 57.69 17.19
CA ALA A 28 0.83 57.45 18.07
C ALA A 28 0.69 58.19 19.42
N LYS A 29 0.25 59.45 19.38
CA LYS A 29 -0.01 60.26 20.58
C LYS A 29 -1.18 59.73 21.40
N LYS A 30 -2.23 59.22 20.75
CA LYS A 30 -3.37 58.57 21.42
C LYS A 30 -2.91 57.31 22.16
N PHE A 31 -2.19 56.42 21.48
CA PHE A 31 -1.65 55.19 22.08
C PHE A 31 -0.72 55.48 23.26
N PHE A 32 0.17 56.49 23.14
CA PHE A 32 0.99 56.93 24.26
C PHE A 32 0.16 57.39 25.45
N ARG A 33 -0.86 58.23 25.22
CA ARG A 33 -1.70 58.74 26.31
C ARG A 33 -2.47 57.63 27.01
N GLU A 34 -2.95 56.63 26.28
CA GLU A 34 -3.66 55.47 26.84
C GLU A 34 -2.73 54.64 27.74
N THR A 35 -1.51 54.35 27.28
CA THR A 35 -0.50 53.61 28.07
C THR A 35 0.13 54.43 29.20
N ALA A 36 0.19 55.75 29.06
CA ALA A 36 0.75 56.66 30.06
C ALA A 36 -0.16 56.86 31.28
N LYS A 37 -1.49 56.74 31.11
CA LYS A 37 -2.49 56.93 32.18
C LYS A 37 -2.24 56.03 33.39
N GLU A 38 -1.82 54.80 33.16
CA GLU A 38 -1.60 53.80 34.22
C GLU A 38 -0.22 53.97 34.90
N CYS A 39 0.71 54.68 34.27
CA CYS A 39 2.11 54.77 34.70
C CYS A 39 2.52 56.17 35.22
N GLY A 40 1.62 57.15 35.28
CA GLY A 40 1.93 58.52 35.69
C GLY A 40 2.96 59.24 34.80
N ARG A 41 2.99 58.92 33.50
CA ARG A 41 3.92 59.52 32.54
C ARG A 41 3.31 60.78 31.90
N THR A 42 4.10 61.85 31.79
CA THR A 42 3.65 63.12 31.20
C THR A 42 4.26 63.35 29.83
N PHE A 43 3.43 63.50 28.80
CA PHE A 43 3.86 63.81 27.42
C PHE A 43 4.59 65.16 27.34
N GLN A 44 5.72 65.22 26.61
CA GLN A 44 6.43 66.47 26.33
C GLN A 44 6.39 66.82 24.84
N SER A 45 6.96 65.98 23.97
CA SER A 45 7.02 66.21 22.53
C SER A 45 6.87 64.91 21.74
N ILE A 46 6.55 65.04 20.45
CA ILE A 46 6.54 63.95 19.47
C ILE A 46 7.26 64.43 18.21
N GLU A 47 8.13 63.59 17.68
CA GLU A 47 8.92 63.88 16.47
C GLU A 47 8.81 62.68 15.52
N LEU A 48 8.68 62.94 14.22
CA LEU A 48 8.73 61.90 13.20
C LEU A 48 10.17 61.44 12.99
N LEU A 49 10.43 60.16 13.20
CA LEU A 49 11.75 59.56 13.00
C LEU A 49 11.94 59.04 11.57
N ARG A 50 10.96 58.27 11.07
CA ARG A 50 10.97 57.70 9.71
C ARG A 50 9.56 57.32 9.24
N THR A 51 9.38 57.17 7.93
CA THR A 51 8.08 56.91 7.28
C THR A 51 7.92 55.51 6.68
N ASP A 52 8.93 54.67 6.81
CA ASP A 52 9.04 53.33 6.22
C ASP A 52 9.11 52.22 7.29
N ALA A 53 8.63 52.49 8.50
CA ALA A 53 8.58 51.49 9.55
C ALA A 53 7.60 50.35 9.19
N PRO A 54 7.94 49.08 9.49
CA PRO A 54 7.01 47.96 9.36
C PRO A 54 5.85 48.09 10.34
N ALA A 55 4.67 47.58 9.99
CA ALA A 55 3.55 47.55 10.92
C ALA A 55 3.85 46.66 12.12
N THR A 56 3.33 47.05 13.28
CA THR A 56 3.37 46.19 14.47
C THR A 56 2.16 45.25 14.48
N LYS A 57 2.26 44.10 15.15
CA LYS A 57 1.11 43.18 15.35
C LYS A 57 -0.12 43.90 15.91
N ARG A 58 0.07 44.87 16.80
CA ARG A 58 -1.01 45.76 17.30
C ARG A 58 -1.70 46.48 16.16
N ASN A 59 -0.93 47.17 15.31
CA ASN A 59 -1.50 47.93 14.19
C ASN A 59 -2.22 47.01 13.20
N GLU A 60 -1.71 45.81 12.95
CA GLU A 60 -2.37 44.85 12.06
C GLU A 60 -3.68 44.33 12.66
N ARG A 61 -3.73 44.01 13.96
CA ARG A 61 -4.98 43.60 14.65
C ARG A 61 -6.03 44.71 14.66
N GLU A 62 -5.64 45.94 15.01
CA GLU A 62 -6.52 47.12 14.96
C GLU A 62 -7.07 47.33 13.54
N THR A 63 -6.24 47.11 12.52
CA THR A 63 -6.67 47.19 11.12
C THR A 63 -7.66 46.09 10.76
N LEU A 64 -7.36 44.85 11.17
CA LEU A 64 -8.16 43.68 10.88
C LEU A 64 -9.56 43.79 11.48
N GLU A 65 -9.68 44.28 12.71
CA GLU A 65 -10.95 44.48 13.40
C GLU A 65 -11.85 45.50 12.68
N VAL A 66 -11.26 46.60 12.18
CA VAL A 66 -12.00 47.59 11.39
C VAL A 66 -12.51 46.99 10.08
N ILE A 67 -11.67 46.24 9.36
CA ILE A 67 -12.08 45.57 8.11
C ILE A 67 -13.16 44.53 8.40
N ARG A 68 -13.01 43.74 9.46
CA ARG A 68 -14.00 42.74 9.90
C ARG A 68 -15.35 43.38 10.16
N GLN A 69 -15.39 44.51 10.87
CA GLN A 69 -16.64 45.23 11.11
C GLN A 69 -17.26 45.75 9.81
N MET A 70 -16.45 46.35 8.92
CA MET A 70 -16.93 46.83 7.62
C MET A 70 -17.56 45.72 6.77
N VAL A 71 -16.99 44.51 6.83
CA VAL A 71 -17.55 43.35 6.11
C VAL A 71 -18.80 42.82 6.81
N ALA A 72 -18.80 42.75 8.15
CA ALA A 72 -19.96 42.30 8.93
C ALA A 72 -21.19 43.21 8.73
N ASP A 73 -20.98 44.53 8.64
CA ASP A 73 -22.05 45.52 8.45
C ASP A 73 -22.80 45.36 7.10
N LEU A 74 -22.22 44.65 6.13
CA LEU A 74 -22.86 44.35 4.85
C LEU A 74 -23.87 43.19 4.93
N GLY A 75 -23.85 42.43 6.03
CA GLY A 75 -24.68 41.24 6.23
C GLY A 75 -24.07 39.93 5.69
N PRO A 76 -24.60 38.79 6.14
CA PRO A 76 -24.02 37.46 5.91
C PRO A 76 -24.01 37.00 4.45
N ASP A 77 -24.98 37.46 3.65
CA ASP A 77 -25.10 37.06 2.23
C ASP A 77 -24.43 38.07 1.28
N SER A 78 -23.58 38.96 1.81
CA SER A 78 -22.88 39.94 0.98
C SER A 78 -21.78 39.26 0.15
N TYR A 79 -21.66 39.67 -1.12
CA TYR A 79 -20.59 39.15 -2.00
C TYR A 79 -19.19 39.37 -1.43
N ILE A 80 -18.98 40.47 -0.71
CA ILE A 80 -17.71 40.76 -0.03
C ILE A 80 -17.51 39.81 1.16
N GLY A 81 -18.57 39.56 1.95
CA GLY A 81 -18.53 38.59 3.03
C GLY A 81 -18.12 37.20 2.54
N THR A 82 -18.77 36.70 1.50
CA THR A 82 -18.42 35.40 0.89
C THR A 82 -16.98 35.37 0.38
N ALA A 83 -16.50 36.45 -0.25
CA ALA A 83 -15.12 36.51 -0.75
C ALA A 83 -14.06 36.54 0.37
N PHE A 84 -14.42 36.99 1.58
CA PHE A 84 -13.54 37.07 2.74
C PHE A 84 -13.63 35.86 3.68
N GLU A 85 -14.47 34.87 3.36
CA GLU A 85 -14.60 33.65 4.16
C GLU A 85 -13.22 32.96 4.31
N GLY A 86 -12.82 32.67 5.56
CA GLY A 86 -11.50 32.12 5.90
C GLY A 86 -10.34 33.13 5.87
N CYS A 87 -10.50 34.33 5.29
CA CYS A 87 -9.41 35.31 5.18
C CYS A 87 -9.10 36.01 6.51
N PHE A 88 -10.09 36.14 7.39
CA PHE A 88 -9.91 36.77 8.70
C PHE A 88 -9.10 35.87 9.65
N GLU A 89 -9.38 34.57 9.65
CA GLU A 89 -8.68 33.54 10.40
C GLU A 89 -7.23 33.43 9.92
N ASP A 90 -7.02 33.41 8.59
CA ASP A 90 -5.68 33.46 7.99
C ASP A 90 -4.91 34.70 8.43
N ALA A 91 -5.54 35.87 8.45
CA ALA A 91 -4.91 37.11 8.86
C ALA A 91 -4.51 37.07 10.35
N GLU A 92 -5.39 36.59 11.24
CA GLU A 92 -5.04 36.41 12.66
C GLU A 92 -3.85 35.46 12.84
N TRP A 93 -3.87 34.33 12.14
CA TRP A 93 -2.83 33.32 12.19
C TRP A 93 -1.49 33.83 11.65
N ASN A 94 -1.53 34.59 10.55
CA ASN A 94 -0.38 35.27 9.97
C ASN A 94 0.23 36.30 10.93
N ILE A 95 -0.60 37.15 11.56
CA ILE A 95 -0.14 38.14 12.53
C ILE A 95 0.54 37.44 13.72
N GLU A 96 -0.06 36.37 14.25
CA GLU A 96 0.46 35.73 15.45
C GLU A 96 1.80 35.03 15.19
N ASN A 97 1.94 34.36 14.05
CA ASN A 97 3.08 33.50 13.75
C ASN A 97 4.09 34.11 12.77
N ASP A 98 3.89 35.37 12.37
CA ASP A 98 4.72 36.06 11.37
C ASP A 98 4.77 35.31 10.02
N TRP A 99 3.60 34.84 9.57
CA TRP A 99 3.41 34.08 8.33
C TRP A 99 2.78 34.92 7.20
N GLY A 100 2.81 34.37 5.99
CA GLY A 100 2.25 34.99 4.78
C GLY A 100 1.33 34.04 4.02
N ASN A 101 0.44 33.36 4.73
CA ASN A 101 -0.55 32.46 4.15
C ASN A 101 -1.69 33.25 3.52
N SER A 102 -2.30 32.70 2.48
CA SER A 102 -3.52 33.25 1.90
C SER A 102 -4.32 32.13 1.26
N GLN A 103 -5.64 32.34 1.17
CA GLN A 103 -6.54 31.42 0.48
C GLN A 103 -6.08 31.10 -0.95
N LYS A 104 -5.52 32.08 -1.68
CA LYS A 104 -4.92 31.83 -3.00
C LYS A 104 -3.77 30.84 -2.94
N ARG A 105 -2.80 31.04 -2.03
CA ARG A 105 -1.64 30.15 -1.91
C ARG A 105 -2.06 28.73 -1.50
N LEU A 106 -3.06 28.62 -0.63
CA LEU A 106 -3.63 27.33 -0.24
C LEU A 106 -4.32 26.65 -1.42
N ALA A 107 -5.11 27.38 -2.20
CA ALA A 107 -5.79 26.86 -3.37
C ALA A 107 -4.79 26.43 -4.47
N ASP A 108 -3.78 27.25 -4.75
CA ASP A 108 -2.72 26.94 -5.73
C ASP A 108 -1.97 25.67 -5.30
N ALA A 109 -1.58 25.56 -4.03
CA ALA A 109 -0.92 24.37 -3.49
C ALA A 109 -1.81 23.12 -3.54
N ALA A 110 -3.11 23.27 -3.26
CA ALA A 110 -4.06 22.17 -3.37
C ALA A 110 -4.22 21.71 -4.84
N ALA A 111 -4.31 22.64 -5.79
CA ALA A 111 -4.42 22.34 -7.21
C ALA A 111 -3.16 21.63 -7.75
N GLU A 112 -1.97 22.08 -7.35
CA GLU A 112 -0.71 21.39 -7.65
C GLU A 112 -0.73 19.97 -7.08
N LYS A 113 -1.20 19.80 -5.84
CA LYS A 113 -1.27 18.49 -5.20
C LYS A 113 -2.25 17.54 -5.89
N VAL A 114 -3.40 18.05 -6.32
CA VAL A 114 -4.37 17.29 -7.12
C VAL A 114 -3.72 16.81 -8.41
N THR A 115 -3.03 17.69 -9.13
CA THR A 115 -2.33 17.35 -10.38
C THR A 115 -1.28 16.26 -10.17
N GLU A 116 -0.49 16.36 -9.09
CA GLU A 116 0.49 15.34 -8.72
C GLU A 116 -0.17 13.98 -8.42
N LEU A 117 -1.27 13.99 -7.67
CA LEU A 117 -2.00 12.78 -7.31
C LEU A 117 -2.67 12.13 -8.53
N GLU A 118 -3.25 12.92 -9.43
CA GLU A 118 -3.81 12.41 -10.69
C GLU A 118 -2.75 11.72 -11.55
N ALA A 119 -1.56 12.31 -11.67
CA ALA A 119 -0.45 11.69 -12.39
C ALA A 119 -0.03 10.35 -11.75
N LYS A 120 0.03 10.31 -10.42
CA LYS A 120 0.38 9.10 -9.67
C LYS A 120 -0.68 8.01 -9.79
N VAL A 121 -1.96 8.37 -9.76
CA VAL A 121 -3.07 7.42 -9.99
C VAL A 121 -2.93 6.80 -11.38
N LYS A 122 -2.73 7.61 -12.42
CA LYS A 122 -2.55 7.12 -13.79
C LYS A 122 -1.35 6.17 -13.93
N GLU A 123 -0.24 6.49 -13.25
CA GLU A 123 0.95 5.61 -13.23
C GLU A 123 0.63 4.25 -12.57
N LEU A 124 -0.06 4.27 -11.41
CA LEU A 124 -0.43 3.06 -10.69
C LEU A 124 -1.45 2.21 -11.45
N GLU A 125 -2.42 2.84 -12.12
CA GLU A 125 -3.36 2.15 -13.01
C GLU A 125 -2.63 1.44 -14.15
N GLY A 126 -1.63 2.08 -14.76
CA GLY A 126 -0.79 1.47 -15.79
C GLY A 126 0.00 0.26 -15.27
N LYS A 127 0.64 0.38 -14.10
CA LYS A 127 1.36 -0.72 -13.45
C LYS A 127 0.44 -1.89 -13.10
N LEU A 128 -0.75 -1.59 -12.58
CA LEU A 128 -1.74 -2.61 -12.24
C LEU A 128 -2.24 -3.35 -13.48
N ALA A 129 -2.53 -2.62 -14.57
CA ALA A 129 -2.94 -3.23 -15.83
C ALA A 129 -1.85 -4.16 -16.39
N GLN A 130 -0.57 -3.77 -16.28
CA GLN A 130 0.55 -4.61 -16.67
C GLN A 130 0.66 -5.88 -15.81
N GLU A 131 0.63 -5.75 -14.49
CA GLU A 131 0.66 -6.90 -13.55
C GLU A 131 -0.48 -7.89 -13.82
N ILE A 132 -1.69 -7.38 -14.09
CA ILE A 132 -2.86 -8.23 -14.43
C ILE A 132 -2.60 -8.98 -15.73
N ALA A 133 -2.09 -8.30 -16.77
CA ALA A 133 -1.79 -8.94 -18.05
C ALA A 133 -0.72 -10.03 -17.92
N GLU A 134 0.35 -9.77 -17.18
CA GLU A 134 1.44 -10.72 -16.94
C GLU A 134 0.95 -11.95 -16.16
N LYS A 135 0.15 -11.75 -15.10
CA LYS A 135 -0.43 -12.87 -14.33
C LYS A 135 -1.40 -13.69 -15.16
N GLN A 136 -2.20 -13.04 -16.01
CA GLN A 136 -3.14 -13.75 -16.88
C GLN A 136 -2.39 -14.59 -17.92
N GLN A 137 -1.33 -14.04 -18.53
CA GLN A 137 -0.48 -14.79 -19.45
C GLN A 137 0.17 -15.99 -18.76
N ALA A 138 0.77 -15.79 -17.58
CA ALA A 138 1.40 -16.88 -16.82
C ALA A 138 0.38 -17.98 -16.45
N ARG A 139 -0.85 -17.60 -16.11
CA ARG A 139 -1.95 -18.54 -15.86
C ARG A 139 -2.32 -19.33 -17.11
N ASP A 140 -2.45 -18.66 -18.25
CA ASP A 140 -2.81 -19.31 -19.52
C ASP A 140 -1.72 -20.29 -19.98
N GLU A 141 -0.44 -19.92 -19.82
CA GLU A 141 0.71 -20.78 -20.08
C GLU A 141 0.72 -22.00 -19.15
N ALA A 142 0.50 -21.80 -17.84
CA ALA A 142 0.42 -22.88 -16.87
C ALA A 142 -0.73 -23.85 -17.19
N GLN A 143 -1.90 -23.32 -17.55
CA GLN A 143 -3.05 -24.13 -17.96
C GLN A 143 -2.77 -24.92 -19.25
N ALA A 144 -2.06 -24.33 -20.20
CA ALA A 144 -1.65 -25.04 -21.42
C ALA A 144 -0.67 -26.18 -21.12
N VAL A 145 0.25 -26.00 -20.18
CA VAL A 145 1.17 -27.05 -19.72
C VAL A 145 0.41 -28.16 -18.99
N ILE A 146 -0.51 -27.81 -18.08
CA ILE A 146 -1.35 -28.78 -17.35
C ILE A 146 -2.11 -29.64 -18.34
N ARG A 147 -2.83 -29.05 -19.31
CA ARG A 147 -3.56 -29.81 -20.34
C ARG A 147 -2.67 -30.76 -21.14
N LYS A 148 -1.43 -30.35 -21.44
CA LYS A 148 -0.46 -31.20 -22.14
C LYS A 148 0.02 -32.38 -21.29
N LEU A 149 0.13 -32.19 -19.97
CA LEU A 149 0.50 -33.26 -19.03
C LEU A 149 -0.67 -34.21 -18.79
N GLU A 150 -1.88 -33.67 -18.59
CA GLU A 150 -3.12 -34.45 -18.45
C GLU A 150 -3.34 -35.36 -19.68
N ALA A 151 -3.08 -34.86 -20.89
CA ALA A 151 -3.19 -35.65 -22.11
C ALA A 151 -2.13 -36.78 -22.24
N LYS A 152 -1.08 -36.78 -21.41
CA LYS A 152 -0.02 -37.81 -21.39
C LYS A 152 -0.17 -38.79 -20.21
N THR A 153 -1.03 -38.49 -19.25
CA THR A 153 -1.30 -39.35 -18.09
C THR A 153 -2.50 -40.25 -18.38
N LEU A 154 -2.44 -41.50 -17.92
CA LEU A 154 -3.58 -42.40 -17.94
C LEU A 154 -4.66 -41.88 -16.99
N SER A 155 -5.94 -42.08 -17.35
CA SER A 155 -7.04 -41.76 -16.45
C SER A 155 -7.06 -42.71 -15.25
N ALA A 156 -7.78 -42.33 -14.19
CA ALA A 156 -7.97 -43.23 -13.03
C ALA A 156 -8.63 -44.56 -13.46
N GLU A 157 -9.55 -44.50 -14.41
CA GLU A 157 -10.22 -45.68 -14.98
C GLU A 157 -9.25 -46.55 -15.78
N ASP A 158 -8.39 -45.96 -16.61
CA ASP A 158 -7.37 -46.71 -17.34
C ASP A 158 -6.35 -47.36 -16.41
N LEU A 159 -5.94 -46.66 -15.35
CA LEU A 159 -5.03 -47.20 -14.34
C LEU A 159 -5.65 -48.36 -13.57
N GLU A 160 -6.94 -48.29 -13.25
CA GLU A 160 -7.71 -49.39 -12.66
C GLU A 160 -7.71 -50.61 -13.58
N ALA A 161 -7.99 -50.38 -14.87
CA ALA A 161 -8.01 -51.44 -15.86
C ALA A 161 -6.64 -52.11 -16.01
N VAL A 162 -5.56 -51.31 -16.05
CA VAL A 162 -4.18 -51.82 -16.10
C VAL A 162 -3.83 -52.62 -14.84
N ALA A 163 -4.21 -52.14 -13.65
CA ALA A 163 -3.97 -52.86 -12.40
C ALA A 163 -4.65 -54.24 -12.40
N SER A 164 -5.93 -54.28 -12.79
CA SER A 164 -6.68 -55.54 -12.89
C SER A 164 -6.06 -56.50 -13.91
N ILE A 165 -5.59 -56.00 -15.06
CA ILE A 165 -4.88 -56.86 -16.04
C ILE A 165 -3.60 -57.44 -15.43
N LEU A 166 -2.81 -56.62 -14.74
CA LEU A 166 -1.55 -57.05 -14.12
C LEU A 166 -1.78 -58.06 -13.00
N GLU A 167 -2.81 -57.86 -12.16
CA GLU A 167 -3.24 -58.81 -11.13
C GLU A 167 -3.56 -60.17 -11.73
N ASN A 168 -4.47 -60.20 -12.71
CA ASN A 168 -4.87 -61.44 -13.38
C ASN A 168 -3.68 -62.16 -14.04
N GLN A 169 -2.78 -61.42 -14.70
CA GLN A 169 -1.59 -62.01 -15.32
C GLN A 169 -0.57 -62.52 -14.29
N ALA A 170 -0.45 -61.85 -13.14
CA ALA A 170 0.42 -62.30 -12.06
C ALA A 170 -0.10 -63.62 -11.47
N GLU A 171 -1.41 -63.70 -11.20
CA GLU A 171 -2.07 -64.93 -10.72
C GLU A 171 -1.88 -66.09 -11.73
N GLU A 172 -2.10 -65.85 -13.02
CA GLU A 172 -1.89 -66.88 -14.05
C GLU A 172 -0.41 -67.34 -14.10
N ALA A 173 0.55 -66.42 -13.98
CA ALA A 173 1.96 -66.76 -13.95
C ALA A 173 2.34 -67.57 -12.70
N GLU A 174 1.75 -67.25 -11.54
CA GLU A 174 1.92 -68.03 -10.30
C GLU A 174 1.33 -69.43 -10.44
N GLU A 175 0.11 -69.58 -10.98
CA GLU A 175 -0.47 -70.90 -11.24
C GLU A 175 0.40 -71.76 -12.17
N LEU A 176 0.98 -71.16 -13.21
CA LEU A 176 1.88 -71.86 -14.12
C LEU A 176 3.19 -72.25 -13.43
N ALA A 177 3.70 -71.39 -12.54
CA ALA A 177 4.85 -71.72 -11.70
C ALA A 177 4.54 -72.90 -10.76
N GLU A 178 3.36 -72.93 -10.14
CA GLU A 178 2.90 -74.04 -9.29
C GLU A 178 2.74 -75.34 -10.08
N LYS A 179 2.11 -75.29 -11.26
CA LYS A 179 1.99 -76.46 -12.16
C LYS A 179 3.38 -77.00 -12.55
N ALA A 180 4.32 -76.12 -12.90
CA ALA A 180 5.69 -76.51 -13.18
C ALA A 180 6.41 -77.07 -11.94
N ALA A 181 6.16 -76.53 -10.75
CA ALA A 181 6.69 -77.07 -9.50
C ALA A 181 6.17 -78.49 -9.22
N ALA A 182 4.88 -78.74 -9.47
CA ALA A 182 4.31 -80.08 -9.35
C ALA A 182 4.94 -81.07 -10.35
N GLU A 183 5.25 -80.64 -11.58
CA GLU A 183 5.99 -81.46 -12.54
C GLU A 183 7.43 -81.76 -12.09
N ILE A 184 8.13 -80.79 -11.48
CA ILE A 184 9.46 -81.01 -10.89
C ILE A 184 9.39 -82.12 -9.83
N VAL A 185 8.41 -82.06 -8.94
CA VAL A 185 8.19 -83.09 -7.90
C VAL A 185 7.89 -84.45 -8.55
N ARG A 186 7.04 -84.50 -9.58
CA ARG A 186 6.72 -85.74 -10.30
C ARG A 186 7.94 -86.43 -10.89
N PHE A 187 8.90 -85.67 -11.40
CA PHE A 187 10.13 -86.22 -12.01
C PHE A 187 11.32 -86.25 -11.04
N ALA A 188 11.11 -85.98 -9.75
CA ALA A 188 12.20 -85.85 -8.77
C ALA A 188 13.01 -87.15 -8.56
N GLU A 189 12.38 -88.31 -8.75
CA GLU A 189 13.05 -89.62 -8.65
C GLU A 189 13.92 -89.94 -9.89
N ALA A 190 13.77 -89.19 -10.99
CA ALA A 190 14.52 -89.38 -12.23
C ALA A 190 15.04 -88.03 -12.81
N PRO A 191 15.94 -87.32 -12.08
CA PRO A 191 16.34 -85.95 -12.42
C PRO A 191 17.19 -85.83 -13.69
N ALA A 192 17.69 -86.95 -14.26
CA ALA A 192 18.41 -86.97 -15.52
C ALA A 192 17.50 -86.86 -16.76
N LEU A 193 16.18 -86.95 -16.58
CA LEU A 193 15.22 -86.82 -17.67
C LEU A 193 15.15 -85.38 -18.20
N PRO A 194 15.10 -85.17 -19.54
CA PRO A 194 14.92 -83.85 -20.13
C PRO A 194 13.68 -83.10 -19.61
N GLU A 195 12.63 -83.84 -19.26
CA GLU A 195 11.38 -83.31 -18.71
C GLU A 195 11.57 -82.63 -17.36
N PHE A 196 12.47 -83.14 -16.51
CA PHE A 196 12.81 -82.52 -15.22
C PHE A 196 13.49 -81.16 -15.45
N ALA A 197 14.50 -81.11 -16.32
CA ALA A 197 15.20 -79.87 -16.65
C ALA A 197 14.26 -78.83 -17.30
N ALA A 198 13.34 -79.28 -18.16
CA ALA A 198 12.32 -78.42 -18.76
C ALA A 198 11.33 -77.87 -17.72
N ALA A 199 10.89 -78.69 -16.76
CA ALA A 199 10.00 -78.26 -15.68
C ALA A 199 10.69 -77.25 -14.75
N VAL A 200 11.97 -77.46 -14.39
CA VAL A 200 12.78 -76.50 -13.63
C VAL A 200 12.91 -75.17 -14.37
N SER A 201 13.17 -75.21 -15.68
CA SER A 201 13.27 -74.01 -16.51
C SER A 201 11.94 -73.26 -16.56
N ARG A 202 10.82 -73.95 -16.82
CA ARG A 202 9.47 -73.36 -16.79
C ARG A 202 9.16 -72.71 -15.45
N HIS A 203 9.37 -73.43 -14.35
CA HIS A 203 9.11 -72.91 -13.00
C HIS A 203 9.90 -71.62 -12.75
N ARG A 204 11.22 -71.62 -13.02
CA ARG A 204 12.05 -70.42 -12.86
C ARG A 204 11.56 -69.24 -13.70
N ASN A 205 11.17 -69.49 -14.95
CA ASN A 205 10.69 -68.46 -15.85
C ASN A 205 9.34 -67.89 -15.38
N HIS A 206 8.39 -68.74 -14.99
CA HIS A 206 7.08 -68.32 -14.51
C HIS A 206 7.17 -67.57 -13.18
N THR A 207 7.99 -68.05 -12.22
CA THR A 207 8.25 -67.35 -10.96
C THR A 207 8.89 -65.98 -11.18
N ALA A 208 9.87 -65.87 -12.09
CA ALA A 208 10.49 -64.60 -12.42
C ALA A 208 9.49 -63.64 -13.10
N HIS A 209 8.61 -64.17 -13.96
CA HIS A 209 7.58 -63.38 -14.63
C HIS A 209 6.52 -62.85 -13.66
N ALA A 210 5.99 -63.72 -12.78
CA ALA A 210 5.04 -63.33 -11.73
C ALA A 210 5.60 -62.20 -10.86
N LYS A 211 6.86 -62.33 -10.42
CA LYS A 211 7.54 -61.29 -9.66
C LYS A 211 7.63 -59.96 -10.42
N SER A 212 7.98 -60.01 -11.70
CA SER A 212 8.04 -58.79 -12.54
C SER A 212 6.67 -58.12 -12.69
N LEU A 213 5.59 -58.90 -12.78
CA LEU A 213 4.22 -58.37 -12.88
C LEU A 213 3.79 -57.72 -11.55
N GLN A 214 4.09 -58.36 -10.42
CA GLN A 214 3.84 -57.78 -9.09
C GLN A 214 4.60 -56.48 -8.86
N GLU A 215 5.86 -56.38 -9.33
CA GLU A 215 6.63 -55.13 -9.28
C GLU A 215 6.02 -54.02 -10.14
N LEU A 216 5.41 -54.36 -11.28
CA LEU A 216 4.69 -53.40 -12.13
C LEU A 216 3.37 -52.98 -11.49
N LEU A 217 2.61 -53.92 -10.94
CA LEU A 217 1.37 -53.67 -10.22
C LEU A 217 1.59 -52.68 -9.07
N GLY A 218 2.61 -52.91 -8.24
CA GLY A 218 2.94 -52.00 -7.15
C GLY A 218 3.28 -50.57 -7.60
N LYS A 219 3.86 -50.39 -8.80
CA LYS A 219 4.07 -49.06 -9.38
C LYS A 219 2.76 -48.41 -9.83
N VAL A 220 1.87 -49.19 -10.45
CA VAL A 220 0.54 -48.71 -10.89
C VAL A 220 -0.29 -48.32 -9.67
N ASP A 221 -0.28 -49.11 -8.61
CA ASP A 221 -1.01 -48.82 -7.36
C ASP A 221 -0.50 -47.56 -6.67
N ALA A 222 0.81 -47.34 -6.67
CA ALA A 222 1.38 -46.09 -6.16
C ALA A 222 0.91 -44.87 -6.96
N ILE A 223 0.78 -44.99 -8.29
CA ILE A 223 0.26 -43.92 -9.15
C ILE A 223 -1.25 -43.72 -8.91
N ARG A 224 -2.04 -44.80 -8.79
CA ARG A 224 -3.48 -44.75 -8.47
C ARG A 224 -3.73 -44.04 -7.14
N ALA A 225 -2.97 -44.38 -6.10
CA ALA A 225 -3.09 -43.73 -4.80
C ALA A 225 -2.87 -42.22 -4.87
N ASN A 226 -1.92 -41.75 -5.68
CA ASN A 226 -1.69 -40.32 -5.90
C ASN A 226 -2.84 -39.64 -6.65
N HIS A 227 -3.48 -40.33 -7.61
CA HIS A 227 -4.67 -39.81 -8.28
C HIS A 227 -5.84 -39.60 -7.31
N HIS A 228 -6.04 -40.52 -6.36
CA HIS A 228 -7.12 -40.39 -5.36
C HIS A 228 -6.85 -39.32 -4.29
N ALA A 229 -5.59 -39.04 -3.97
CA ALA A 229 -5.22 -38.00 -3.00
C ALA A 229 -5.32 -36.56 -3.55
N GLY A 230 -5.32 -36.41 -4.88
CA GLY A 230 -5.38 -35.11 -5.57
C GLY A 230 -6.76 -34.69 -6.06
N ALA A 231 -7.79 -35.53 -5.89
CA ALA A 231 -9.19 -35.26 -6.24
C ALA A 231 -10.00 -34.81 -5.01
#